data_AF-A0AAW9MNG5-F1
#
_entry.id   AF-A0AAW9MNG5-F1
#
_cell.length_a   1.000
_cell.length_b   1.000
_cell.length_c   1.000
_cell.angle_alpha   90.00
_cell.angle_beta   90.00
_cell.angle_gamma   90.00
#
_symmetry.space_group_name_H-M   'P 1'
#
loop_
_entity.id
_entity.type
_entity.pdbx_description
1 polymer ?
#
loop_
_entity_poly.entity_id
_entity_poly.type
_entity_poly.pdbx_seq_one_letter_code
_entity_poly.pdbx_strand_id
1 'polypeptide(L)'
;MIEVNVSINAPVLYCDETILGIEIGNGYSFEKNYIDNLPFKEEITDCRGDLTVDYLDSIKSDENGKYLICISKKDVYQIENQIKGPGVYTDKDMMCGNQVKAHNKLETDYLYKMFSLLHLFKEGNIGTKEIFLDNVFSIGFMKNILHNTSINVTRNTTDDRVFSLVPDEVMSCNQFLSDYHGSEYTIFKNCIDEFVWGLEQVDIATGFEQFTTALEMTLLDHHQRGKKRSTFQKSRSNAREYTDSNRPDVCENESILPS
;
A
#
# COMPACT_ATOMS: atom_id res chain seq x y z
N MET A 1 10.31 27.11 15.40
CA MET A 1 9.90 25.89 14.68
C MET A 1 11.10 25.43 13.87
N ILE A 2 11.19 24.13 13.61
CA ILE A 2 12.24 23.53 12.78
C ILE A 2 11.58 23.06 11.50
N GLU A 3 12.16 23.43 10.37
CA GLU A 3 11.70 22.95 9.06
C GLU A 3 12.26 21.53 8.83
N VAL A 4 11.38 20.62 8.45
CA VAL A 4 11.72 19.25 8.07
C VAL A 4 11.40 19.08 6.60
N ASN A 5 12.41 18.74 5.82
CA ASN A 5 12.24 18.32 4.43
C ASN A 5 11.96 16.82 4.43
N VAL A 6 10.86 16.41 3.81
CA VAL A 6 10.49 15.00 3.68
C VAL A 6 10.49 14.59 2.22
N SER A 7 11.07 13.42 1.95
CA SER A 7 10.98 12.73 0.67
C SER A 7 10.30 11.39 0.89
N ILE A 8 9.16 11.19 0.22
CA ILE A 8 8.32 10.00 0.36
C ILE A 8 8.31 9.27 -0.97
N ASN A 9 8.62 7.99 -0.95
CA ASN A 9 8.59 7.16 -2.15
C ASN A 9 8.04 5.77 -1.85
N ALA A 10 7.29 5.19 -2.78
CA ALA A 10 6.86 3.80 -2.68
C ALA A 10 6.68 3.17 -4.08
N PRO A 11 7.20 1.95 -4.32
CA PRO A 11 6.83 1.16 -5.50
C PRO A 11 5.33 0.87 -5.53
N VAL A 12 4.74 1.06 -6.70
CA VAL A 12 3.34 0.71 -6.96
C VAL A 12 3.32 -0.60 -7.71
N LEU A 13 2.67 -1.59 -7.13
CA LEU A 13 2.65 -2.95 -7.60
C LEU A 13 1.42 -3.21 -8.48
N TYR A 14 1.55 -4.13 -9.44
CA TYR A 14 0.47 -4.62 -10.31
C TYR A 14 -0.29 -3.54 -11.10
N CYS A 15 0.33 -2.41 -11.44
CA CYS A 15 -0.28 -1.38 -12.28
C CYS A 15 0.37 -1.28 -13.67
N ASP A 16 -0.28 -0.65 -14.65
CA ASP A 16 0.32 -0.26 -15.93
C ASP A 16 0.58 1.25 -16.02
N GLU A 17 1.07 1.74 -17.17
CA GLU A 17 1.43 3.16 -17.32
C GLU A 17 0.23 4.12 -17.28
N THR A 18 -0.99 3.60 -17.35
CA THR A 18 -2.20 4.43 -17.34
C THR A 18 -2.36 5.16 -16.00
N ILE A 19 -1.78 4.62 -14.91
CA ILE A 19 -1.82 5.25 -13.60
C ILE A 19 -1.00 6.54 -13.52
N LEU A 20 -0.09 6.78 -14.48
CA LEU A 20 0.68 8.03 -14.53
C LEU A 20 -0.22 9.26 -14.77
N GLY A 21 -1.44 9.05 -15.28
CA GLY A 21 -2.46 10.09 -15.44
C GLY A 21 -3.35 10.30 -14.20
N ILE A 22 -3.15 9.51 -13.13
CA ILE A 22 -3.98 9.60 -11.93
C ILE A 22 -3.46 10.71 -11.00
N GLU A 23 -4.37 11.56 -10.56
CA GLU A 23 -4.12 12.64 -9.60
C GLU A 23 -4.44 12.15 -8.18
N ILE A 24 -3.44 11.59 -7.48
CA ILE A 24 -3.61 11.16 -6.08
C ILE A 24 -3.81 12.34 -5.12
N GLY A 25 -3.40 13.55 -5.48
CA GLY A 25 -3.52 14.73 -4.62
C GLY A 25 -2.51 14.77 -3.46
N ASN A 26 -2.63 15.78 -2.59
CA ASN A 26 -1.73 16.02 -1.45
C ASN A 26 -0.23 16.11 -1.82
N GLY A 27 0.07 16.56 -3.04
CA GLY A 27 1.43 16.72 -3.55
C GLY A 27 2.09 15.42 -4.03
N TYR A 28 1.36 14.30 -4.08
CA TYR A 28 1.85 13.05 -4.64
C TYR A 28 1.71 13.00 -6.15
N SER A 29 2.68 12.36 -6.80
CA SER A 29 2.69 12.03 -8.22
C SER A 29 3.04 10.55 -8.42
N PHE A 30 2.56 9.96 -9.52
CA PHE A 30 3.09 8.71 -10.03
C PHE A 30 4.16 8.99 -11.07
N GLU A 31 5.30 8.32 -10.94
CA GLU A 31 6.48 8.56 -11.77
C GLU A 31 7.11 7.23 -12.18
N LYS A 32 7.75 7.22 -13.36
CA LYS A 32 8.59 6.10 -13.80
C LYS A 32 9.97 6.26 -13.19
N ASN A 33 10.40 5.28 -12.39
CA ASN A 33 11.71 5.30 -11.79
C ASN A 33 12.50 4.06 -12.23
N TYR A 34 13.59 4.29 -12.97
CA TYR A 34 14.50 3.25 -13.40
C TYR A 34 15.20 2.63 -12.20
N ILE A 35 15.33 1.29 -12.21
CA ILE A 35 15.82 0.51 -11.06
C ILE A 35 17.16 1.04 -10.55
N ASP A 36 18.05 1.45 -11.45
CA ASP A 36 19.39 1.94 -11.08
C ASP A 36 19.40 3.31 -10.40
N ASN A 37 18.31 4.07 -10.52
CA ASN A 37 18.18 5.41 -9.96
C ASN A 37 17.20 5.47 -8.78
N LEU A 38 16.72 4.32 -8.29
CA LEU A 38 15.79 4.29 -7.16
C LEU A 38 16.48 4.77 -5.88
N PRO A 39 15.90 5.75 -5.16
CA PRO A 39 16.50 6.27 -3.93
C PRO A 39 16.50 5.23 -2.80
N PHE A 40 15.63 4.22 -2.89
CA PHE A 40 15.47 3.11 -1.93
C PHE A 40 15.88 1.76 -2.54
N LYS A 41 16.80 1.75 -3.51
CA LYS A 41 17.21 0.53 -4.22
C LYS A 41 17.69 -0.55 -3.25
N GLU A 42 18.52 -0.16 -2.28
CA GLU A 42 19.15 -1.10 -1.34
C GLU A 42 18.12 -1.83 -0.46
N GLU A 43 16.99 -1.19 -0.16
CA GLU A 43 15.91 -1.70 0.66
C GLU A 43 15.05 -2.75 -0.05
N ILE A 44 15.01 -2.72 -1.39
CA ILE A 44 14.19 -3.62 -2.19
C ILE A 44 15.00 -4.66 -2.98
N THR A 45 16.33 -4.63 -2.86
CA THR A 45 17.24 -5.62 -3.46
C THR A 45 17.77 -6.63 -2.45
N ASP A 46 18.04 -7.85 -2.89
CA ASP A 46 18.69 -8.89 -2.11
C ASP A 46 20.22 -8.70 -2.03
N CYS A 47 20.91 -9.61 -1.35
CA CYS A 47 22.36 -9.54 -1.19
C CYS A 47 23.17 -9.74 -2.48
N ARG A 48 22.50 -10.10 -3.59
CA ARG A 48 23.09 -10.23 -4.93
C ARG A 48 22.83 -8.99 -5.78
N GLY A 49 22.03 -8.05 -5.29
CA GLY A 49 21.61 -6.84 -6.00
C GLY A 49 20.40 -7.05 -6.90
N ASP A 50 19.74 -8.21 -6.81
CA ASP A 50 18.51 -8.51 -7.55
C ASP A 50 17.29 -8.03 -6.75
N LEU A 51 16.23 -7.57 -7.42
CA LEU A 51 15.00 -7.16 -6.73
C LEU A 51 14.38 -8.34 -5.97
N THR A 52 13.91 -8.07 -4.75
CA THR A 52 13.22 -9.08 -3.95
C THR A 52 11.93 -9.52 -4.62
N VAL A 53 11.52 -10.77 -4.34
CA VAL A 53 10.44 -11.49 -5.05
C VAL A 53 9.14 -10.69 -5.08
N ASP A 54 8.87 -9.89 -4.06
CA ASP A 54 7.67 -9.07 -3.95
C ASP A 54 7.52 -7.99 -5.03
N TYR A 55 8.62 -7.59 -5.68
CA TYR A 55 8.63 -6.52 -6.68
C TYR A 55 8.76 -7.04 -8.11
N LEU A 56 9.13 -8.31 -8.30
CA LEU A 56 9.52 -8.86 -9.60
C LEU A 56 8.40 -8.76 -10.64
N ASP A 57 7.17 -9.11 -10.24
CA ASP A 57 6.02 -9.13 -11.15
C ASP A 57 5.55 -7.72 -11.57
N SER A 58 6.05 -6.68 -10.91
CA SER A 58 5.71 -5.29 -11.20
C SER A 58 6.78 -4.58 -12.03
N ILE A 59 7.90 -5.24 -12.33
CA ILE A 59 8.97 -4.68 -13.17
C ILE A 59 8.47 -4.49 -14.60
N LYS A 60 8.74 -3.30 -15.14
CA LYS A 60 8.50 -2.98 -16.54
C LYS A 60 9.82 -2.72 -17.25
N SER A 61 9.79 -2.68 -18.58
CA SER A 61 10.97 -2.43 -19.41
C SER A 61 10.60 -1.60 -20.62
N ASP A 62 11.43 -0.60 -20.89
CA ASP A 62 11.36 0.22 -22.10
C ASP A 62 12.77 0.34 -22.73
N GLU A 63 12.94 1.26 -23.68
CA GLU A 63 14.21 1.52 -24.35
C GLU A 63 15.34 2.02 -23.44
N ASN A 64 15.00 2.63 -22.30
CA ASN A 64 15.93 3.20 -21.33
C ASN A 64 16.30 2.21 -20.21
N GLY A 65 15.60 1.08 -20.13
CA GLY A 65 15.92 -0.03 -19.24
C GLY A 65 14.73 -0.51 -18.41
N LYS A 66 15.04 -1.17 -17.29
CA LYS A 66 14.03 -1.68 -16.36
C LYS A 66 13.60 -0.59 -15.38
N TYR A 67 12.30 -0.47 -15.15
CA TYR A 67 11.73 0.54 -14.25
C TYR A 67 10.56 -0.02 -13.43
N LEU A 68 10.25 0.69 -12.35
CA LEU A 68 9.03 0.54 -11.59
C LEU A 68 8.23 1.84 -11.70
N ILE A 69 6.91 1.75 -11.57
CA ILE A 69 6.10 2.93 -11.31
C ILE A 69 6.15 3.16 -9.80
N CYS A 70 6.50 4.37 -9.40
CA CYS A 70 6.60 4.76 -8.01
C CYS A 70 5.66 5.92 -7.74
N ILE A 71 5.09 5.94 -6.53
CA ILE A 71 4.53 7.17 -6.01
C ILE A 71 5.65 7.98 -5.37
N SER A 72 5.66 9.30 -5.58
CA SER A 72 6.65 10.19 -5.02
C SER A 72 5.99 11.46 -4.44
N LYS A 73 6.59 12.00 -3.37
CA LYS A 73 6.26 13.32 -2.83
C LYS A 73 7.50 13.93 -2.19
N LYS A 74 7.69 15.23 -2.41
CA LYS A 74 8.66 16.05 -1.68
C LYS A 74 7.92 17.20 -1.04
N ASP A 75 8.10 17.38 0.26
CA ASP A 75 7.34 18.37 1.02
C ASP A 75 8.17 18.94 2.17
N VAL A 76 7.70 20.03 2.75
CA VAL A 76 8.30 20.68 3.90
C VAL A 76 7.24 20.91 4.96
N TYR A 77 7.48 20.37 6.17
CA TYR A 77 6.60 20.57 7.32
C TYR A 77 7.38 21.10 8.52
N GLN A 78 6.65 21.62 9.51
CA GLN A 78 7.25 22.26 10.68
C GLN A 78 7.05 21.40 11.91
N ILE A 79 8.10 21.28 12.72
CA ILE A 79 8.06 20.64 14.04
C ILE A 79 8.44 21.62 15.14
N GLU A 80 7.97 21.36 16.35
CA GLU A 80 8.38 22.12 17.53
C GLU A 80 9.79 21.73 17.97
N ASN A 81 10.61 22.73 18.28
CA ASN A 81 11.89 22.51 18.92
C ASN A 81 11.66 22.14 20.39
N GLN A 82 12.04 20.92 20.76
CA GLN A 82 11.91 20.41 22.13
C GLN A 82 12.95 21.02 23.09
N ILE A 83 14.01 21.65 22.56
CA ILE A 83 15.04 22.33 23.34
C ILE A 83 14.57 23.75 23.68
N LYS A 84 14.09 23.96 24.90
CA LYS A 84 13.50 25.23 25.36
C LYS A 84 14.38 26.04 26.33
N GLY A 85 15.56 25.55 26.70
CA GLY A 85 16.47 26.25 27.61
C GLY A 85 17.71 25.43 28.02
N PRO A 86 18.48 25.88 29.02
CA PRO A 86 19.59 25.11 29.59
C PRO A 86 19.07 23.82 30.22
N GLY A 87 19.68 22.68 29.91
CA GLY A 87 19.25 21.38 30.42
C GLY A 87 20.12 20.23 29.90
N VAL A 88 19.88 19.03 30.43
CA VAL A 88 20.46 17.79 29.90
C VAL A 88 19.49 17.25 28.85
N TYR A 89 19.97 17.16 27.61
CA TYR A 89 19.22 16.62 26.48
C TYR A 89 19.84 15.31 26.05
N THR A 90 19.00 14.35 25.67
CA THR A 90 19.44 13.08 25.08
C THR A 90 19.35 13.16 23.56
N ASP A 91 20.06 12.26 22.87
CA ASP A 91 19.96 12.14 21.42
C ASP A 91 18.51 11.94 20.94
N LYS A 92 17.68 11.25 21.74
CA LYS A 92 16.25 11.06 21.42
C LYS A 92 15.46 12.37 21.40
N ASP A 93 15.78 13.30 22.30
CA ASP A 93 15.14 14.62 22.37
C ASP A 93 15.52 15.48 21.16
N MET A 94 16.74 15.29 20.63
CA MET A 94 17.25 15.99 19.45
C MET A 94 16.71 15.42 18.14
N MET A 95 16.30 14.15 18.12
CA MET A 95 15.75 13.49 16.94
C MET A 95 14.28 13.82 16.67
N CYS A 96 13.56 14.45 17.62
CA CYS A 96 12.14 14.81 17.47
C CYS A 96 11.25 13.65 16.97
N GLY A 97 11.64 12.41 17.26
CA GLY A 97 11.12 11.21 16.58
C GLY A 97 9.62 11.00 16.74
N ASN A 98 9.00 11.49 17.83
CA ASN A 98 7.55 11.39 18.02
C ASN A 98 6.77 12.26 17.02
N GLN A 99 7.25 13.48 16.73
CA GLN A 99 6.61 14.38 15.78
C GLN A 99 6.79 13.86 14.35
N VAL A 100 7.98 13.35 14.03
CA VAL A 100 8.27 12.71 12.72
C VAL A 100 7.41 11.46 12.52
N LYS A 101 7.29 10.59 13.53
CA LYS A 101 6.41 9.41 13.46
C LYS A 101 4.95 9.79 13.29
N ALA A 102 4.48 10.83 13.96
CA ALA A 102 3.11 11.33 13.80
C ALA A 102 2.86 11.82 12.36
N HIS A 103 3.80 12.59 11.80
CA HIS A 103 3.73 13.03 10.41
C HIS A 103 3.75 11.84 9.43
N ASN A 104 4.70 10.92 9.58
CA ASN A 104 4.80 9.72 8.74
C ASN A 104 3.51 8.89 8.80
N LYS A 105 2.86 8.79 9.95
CA LYS A 105 1.58 8.10 10.08
C LYS A 105 0.47 8.80 9.27
N LEU A 106 0.40 10.13 9.29
CA LEU A 106 -0.57 10.86 8.47
C LEU A 106 -0.38 10.60 6.97
N GLU A 107 0.87 10.53 6.52
CA GLU A 107 1.20 10.24 5.13
C GLU A 107 0.87 8.79 4.74
N THR A 108 1.22 7.82 5.57
CA THR A 108 0.84 6.41 5.36
C THR A 108 -0.67 6.23 5.36
N ASP A 109 -1.40 6.84 6.31
CA ASP A 109 -2.85 6.75 6.41
C ASP A 109 -3.53 7.41 5.19
N TYR A 110 -2.95 8.50 4.66
CA TYR A 110 -3.41 9.12 3.42
C TYR A 110 -3.26 8.18 2.23
N LEU A 111 -2.08 7.59 2.03
CA LEU A 111 -1.84 6.67 0.92
C LEU A 111 -2.71 5.43 1.01
N TYR A 112 -2.86 4.85 2.21
CA TYR A 112 -3.78 3.73 2.44
C TYR A 112 -5.20 4.07 1.99
N LYS A 113 -5.71 5.25 2.36
CA LYS A 113 -7.02 5.74 1.91
C LYS A 113 -7.12 5.81 0.38
N MET A 114 -6.11 6.37 -0.28
CA MET A 114 -6.14 6.54 -1.73
C MET A 114 -6.10 5.20 -2.47
N PHE A 115 -5.25 4.25 -2.05
CA PHE A 115 -5.24 2.90 -2.63
C PHE A 115 -6.53 2.14 -2.34
N SER A 116 -7.14 2.32 -1.17
CA SER A 116 -8.46 1.75 -0.88
C SER A 116 -9.52 2.24 -1.87
N LEU A 117 -9.50 3.53 -2.23
CA LEU A 117 -10.42 4.09 -3.23
C LEU A 117 -10.14 3.58 -4.64
N LEU A 118 -8.87 3.38 -5.01
CA LEU A 118 -8.51 2.78 -6.31
C LEU A 118 -9.09 1.36 -6.45
N HIS A 119 -9.01 0.54 -5.40
CA HIS A 119 -9.62 -0.79 -5.37
C HIS A 119 -11.15 -0.77 -5.50
N LEU A 120 -11.81 0.28 -5.02
CA LEU A 120 -13.26 0.44 -5.18
C LEU A 120 -13.66 0.94 -6.56
N PHE A 121 -12.79 1.71 -7.21
CA PHE A 121 -13.07 2.31 -8.51
C PHE A 121 -13.11 1.28 -9.63
N LYS A 122 -12.11 0.38 -9.69
CA LYS A 122 -11.99 -0.61 -10.76
C LYS A 122 -11.36 -1.91 -10.26
N GLU A 123 -11.75 -3.01 -10.89
CA GLU A 123 -11.06 -4.28 -10.73
C GLU A 123 -9.61 -4.24 -11.23
N GLY A 124 -8.81 -5.19 -10.74
CA GLY A 124 -7.37 -5.24 -10.95
C GLY A 124 -6.64 -5.03 -9.64
N ASN A 125 -5.45 -5.59 -9.53
CA ASN A 125 -4.62 -5.46 -8.36
C ASN A 125 -3.81 -4.17 -8.44
N ILE A 126 -3.71 -3.45 -7.33
CA ILE A 126 -2.88 -2.27 -7.19
C ILE A 126 -2.53 -2.09 -5.72
N GLY A 127 -1.36 -1.57 -5.42
CA GLY A 127 -1.03 -1.24 -4.04
C GLY A 127 0.45 -1.01 -3.83
N THR A 128 0.78 -0.61 -2.61
CA THR A 128 2.16 -0.57 -2.12
C THR A 128 2.45 -1.80 -1.27
N LYS A 129 3.73 -2.07 -1.04
CA LYS A 129 4.18 -2.97 0.02
C LYS A 129 4.87 -2.17 1.13
N GLU A 130 5.84 -1.36 0.75
CA GLU A 130 6.61 -0.49 1.64
C GLU A 130 6.53 0.96 1.17
N ILE A 131 6.47 1.88 2.12
CA ILE A 131 6.65 3.32 1.91
C ILE A 131 7.94 3.73 2.60
N PHE A 132 8.81 4.38 1.84
CA PHE A 132 10.09 4.92 2.29
C PHE A 132 9.95 6.42 2.55
N LEU A 133 10.22 6.86 3.77
CA LEU A 133 10.12 8.24 4.22
C LEU A 133 11.45 8.72 4.78
N ASP A 134 12.08 9.65 4.07
CA ASP A 134 13.34 10.28 4.48
C ASP A 134 13.09 11.68 4.99
N ASN A 135 13.37 11.90 6.27
CA ASN A 135 13.16 13.18 6.93
C ASN A 135 14.51 13.84 7.24
N VAL A 136 14.71 15.07 6.77
CA VAL A 136 15.96 15.83 6.92
C VAL A 136 15.66 17.19 7.55
N PHE A 137 16.29 17.46 8.70
CA PHE A 137 16.12 18.72 9.43
C PHE A 137 17.40 19.10 10.19
N SER A 138 17.47 20.35 10.66
CA SER A 138 18.61 20.83 11.44
C SER A 138 18.17 21.46 12.76
N ILE A 139 18.88 21.14 13.84
CA ILE A 139 18.72 21.77 15.15
C ILE A 139 20.06 22.43 15.51
N GLY A 140 20.11 23.77 15.42
CA GLY A 140 21.35 24.52 15.55
C GLY A 140 22.35 24.13 14.45
N PHE A 141 23.51 23.62 14.83
CA PHE A 141 24.55 23.16 13.90
C PHE A 141 24.45 21.66 13.53
N MET A 142 23.53 20.92 14.16
CA MET A 142 23.37 19.48 13.92
C MET A 142 22.34 19.22 12.84
N LYS A 143 22.74 18.50 11.79
CA LYS A 143 21.85 17.96 10.77
C LYS A 143 21.42 16.56 11.18
N ASN A 144 20.12 16.33 11.21
CA ASN A 144 19.52 15.03 11.48
C ASN A 144 18.89 14.47 10.20
N ILE A 145 19.06 13.16 10.01
CA ILE A 145 18.46 12.39 8.92
C ILE A 145 17.79 11.19 9.57
N LEU A 146 16.49 11.01 9.31
CA LEU A 146 15.70 9.88 9.79
C LEU A 146 15.14 9.13 8.58
N HIS A 147 15.60 7.90 8.41
CA HIS A 147 15.07 6.94 7.46
C HIS A 147 13.97 6.14 8.12
N ASN A 148 12.79 6.11 7.52
CA ASN A 148 11.65 5.36 8.01
C ASN A 148 11.04 4.52 6.89
N THR A 149 10.84 3.24 7.16
CA THR A 149 10.07 2.34 6.30
C THR A 149 8.76 2.01 7.00
N SER A 150 7.65 2.17 6.30
CA SER A 150 6.32 1.74 6.73
C SER A 150 5.85 0.59 5.86
N ILE A 151 5.43 -0.51 6.47
CA ILE A 151 4.71 -1.56 5.76
C ILE A 151 3.30 -1.03 5.51
N ASN A 152 2.91 -0.96 4.23
CA ASN A 152 1.60 -0.52 3.78
C ASN A 152 1.12 -1.47 2.69
N VAL A 153 0.84 -2.71 3.08
CA VAL A 153 0.33 -3.75 2.18
C VAL A 153 -1.10 -3.37 1.85
N THR A 154 -1.32 -2.84 0.66
CA THR A 154 -2.66 -2.54 0.15
C THR A 154 -3.01 -3.38 -1.07
N ARG A 155 -2.08 -4.22 -1.54
CA ARG A 155 -2.30 -5.08 -2.70
C ARG A 155 -3.19 -6.27 -2.34
N ASN A 156 -3.94 -6.74 -3.33
CA ASN A 156 -4.56 -8.05 -3.26
C ASN A 156 -3.46 -9.13 -3.32
N THR A 157 -3.48 -10.09 -2.40
CA THR A 157 -2.43 -11.11 -2.33
C THR A 157 -2.64 -12.25 -3.32
N THR A 158 -3.86 -12.42 -3.83
CA THR A 158 -4.26 -13.57 -4.68
C THR A 158 -4.62 -13.18 -6.12
N ASP A 159 -4.81 -11.89 -6.41
CA ASP A 159 -5.14 -11.38 -7.74
C ASP A 159 -3.87 -10.93 -8.48
N ASP A 160 -3.60 -11.50 -9.64
CA ASP A 160 -2.46 -11.18 -10.50
C ASP A 160 -2.81 -10.20 -11.63
N ARG A 161 -4.07 -9.80 -11.75
CA ARG A 161 -4.53 -8.88 -12.79
C ARG A 161 -3.96 -7.50 -12.58
N VAL A 162 -3.49 -6.88 -13.66
CA VAL A 162 -2.89 -5.54 -13.60
C VAL A 162 -3.99 -4.47 -13.60
N PHE A 163 -3.95 -3.55 -12.63
CA PHE A 163 -4.79 -2.36 -12.64
C PHE A 163 -4.43 -1.45 -13.82
N SER A 164 -5.39 -1.28 -14.73
CA SER A 164 -5.21 -0.59 -16.01
C SER A 164 -6.46 0.21 -16.36
N LEU A 165 -6.28 1.43 -16.85
CA LEU A 165 -7.36 2.35 -17.21
C LEU A 165 -7.35 2.66 -18.71
N VAL A 166 -8.52 2.69 -19.35
CA VAL A 166 -8.64 3.33 -20.67
C VAL A 166 -8.65 4.86 -20.52
N PRO A 167 -8.33 5.64 -21.56
CA PRO A 167 -8.18 7.10 -21.43
C PRO A 167 -9.36 7.82 -20.76
N ASP A 168 -10.61 7.45 -21.08
CA ASP A 168 -11.81 8.05 -20.46
C ASP A 168 -11.98 7.66 -18.98
N GLU A 169 -11.47 6.49 -18.58
CA GLU A 169 -11.50 6.06 -17.18
C GLU A 169 -10.50 6.81 -16.33
N VAL A 170 -9.39 7.32 -16.88
CA VAL A 170 -8.42 8.14 -16.13
C VAL A 170 -9.10 9.39 -15.59
N MET A 171 -9.86 10.12 -16.43
CA MET A 171 -10.61 11.29 -16.01
C MET A 171 -11.67 10.93 -14.96
N SER A 172 -12.39 9.83 -15.18
CA SER A 172 -13.42 9.33 -14.26
C SER A 172 -12.83 8.92 -12.91
N CYS A 173 -11.63 8.33 -12.91
CA CYS A 173 -10.89 7.93 -11.73
C CYS A 173 -10.48 9.16 -10.91
N ASN A 174 -9.89 10.17 -11.56
CA ASN A 174 -9.50 11.42 -10.89
C ASN A 174 -10.70 12.12 -10.26
N GLN A 175 -11.82 12.19 -10.99
CA GLN A 175 -13.07 12.73 -10.45
C GLN A 175 -13.55 11.92 -9.24
N PHE A 176 -13.56 10.59 -9.33
CA PHE A 176 -13.94 9.71 -8.23
C PHE A 176 -13.05 9.91 -6.98
N LEU A 177 -11.73 9.95 -7.15
CA LEU A 177 -10.80 10.19 -6.04
C LEU A 177 -11.07 11.56 -5.39
N SER A 178 -11.26 12.59 -6.22
CA SER A 178 -11.61 13.93 -5.74
C SER A 178 -12.94 13.94 -4.96
N ASP A 179 -13.96 13.25 -5.45
CA ASP A 179 -15.30 13.28 -4.84
C ASP A 179 -15.39 12.46 -3.54
N TYR A 180 -14.64 11.35 -3.45
CA TYR A 180 -14.83 10.38 -2.37
C TYR A 180 -13.74 10.37 -1.30
N HIS A 181 -12.60 11.06 -1.47
CA HIS A 181 -11.52 11.06 -0.47
C HIS A 181 -11.82 11.81 0.85
N GLY A 182 -12.95 12.51 0.93
CA GLY A 182 -13.36 13.36 2.05
C GLY A 182 -14.26 12.68 3.10
N SER A 183 -15.38 13.32 3.40
CA SER A 183 -16.38 12.85 4.37
C SER A 183 -16.98 11.50 4.01
N GLU A 184 -17.13 11.25 2.72
CA GLU A 184 -17.69 10.06 2.11
C GLU A 184 -16.86 8.84 2.49
N TYR A 185 -15.53 8.89 2.27
CA TYR A 185 -14.62 7.86 2.76
C TYR A 185 -14.71 7.68 4.27
N THR A 186 -14.80 8.77 5.05
CA THR A 186 -14.84 8.68 6.52
C THR A 186 -16.08 7.93 7.01
N ILE A 187 -17.24 8.14 6.38
CA ILE A 187 -18.49 7.44 6.69
C ILE A 187 -18.35 5.94 6.40
N PHE A 188 -17.76 5.58 5.27
CA PHE A 188 -17.62 4.19 4.85
C PHE A 188 -16.34 3.50 5.34
N LYS A 189 -15.45 4.21 6.03
CA LYS A 189 -14.09 3.76 6.35
C LYS A 189 -14.06 2.35 6.90
N ASN A 190 -14.86 2.05 7.91
CA ASN A 190 -14.85 0.72 8.53
C ASN A 190 -15.27 -0.38 7.54
N CYS A 191 -16.20 -0.11 6.62
CA CYS A 191 -16.60 -1.09 5.60
C CYS A 191 -15.51 -1.28 4.55
N ILE A 192 -14.84 -0.19 4.17
CA ILE A 192 -13.73 -0.19 3.21
C ILE A 192 -12.52 -0.92 3.81
N ASP A 193 -12.17 -0.65 5.07
CA ASP A 193 -11.08 -1.32 5.77
C ASP A 193 -11.28 -2.84 5.78
N GLU A 194 -12.49 -3.33 6.08
CA GLU A 194 -12.81 -4.76 6.04
C GLU A 194 -12.71 -5.32 4.62
N PHE A 195 -13.15 -4.58 3.61
CA PHE A 195 -13.00 -4.98 2.20
C PHE A 195 -11.53 -5.10 1.80
N VAL A 196 -10.71 -4.10 2.09
CA VAL A 196 -9.27 -4.09 1.78
C VAL A 196 -8.54 -5.19 2.56
N TRP A 197 -8.87 -5.39 3.84
CA TRP A 197 -8.31 -6.49 4.61
C TRP A 197 -8.66 -7.86 4.01
N GLY A 198 -9.85 -7.98 3.39
CA GLY A 198 -10.23 -9.15 2.61
C GLY A 198 -9.34 -9.40 1.38
N LEU A 199 -8.91 -8.34 0.67
CA LEU A 199 -8.01 -8.43 -0.48
C LEU A 199 -6.60 -8.91 -0.06
N GLU A 200 -6.14 -8.51 1.12
CA GLU A 200 -4.80 -8.87 1.64
C GLU A 200 -4.68 -10.35 2.03
N GLN A 201 -5.80 -11.08 2.18
CA GLN A 201 -5.77 -12.47 2.65
C GLN A 201 -5.22 -13.43 1.60
N VAL A 202 -4.25 -14.27 2.00
CA VAL A 202 -3.80 -15.43 1.20
C VAL A 202 -4.87 -16.53 1.20
N ASP A 203 -5.58 -16.71 2.33
CA ASP A 203 -6.65 -17.70 2.45
C ASP A 203 -7.96 -17.14 1.87
N ILE A 204 -8.36 -17.69 0.72
CA ILE A 204 -9.58 -17.30 0.00
C ILE A 204 -10.82 -17.41 0.90
N ALA A 205 -10.88 -18.40 1.78
CA ALA A 205 -12.02 -18.57 2.69
C ALA A 205 -12.12 -17.45 3.73
N THR A 206 -10.98 -16.90 4.17
CA THR A 206 -10.92 -15.74 5.06
C THR A 206 -11.23 -14.46 4.29
N GLY A 207 -10.67 -14.27 3.10
CA GLY A 207 -10.99 -13.11 2.25
C GLY A 207 -12.48 -13.01 1.91
N PHE A 208 -13.11 -14.13 1.54
CA PHE A 208 -14.55 -14.19 1.26
C PHE A 208 -15.42 -13.87 2.48
N GLU A 209 -14.98 -14.27 3.67
CA GLU A 209 -15.65 -13.87 4.92
C GLU A 209 -15.60 -12.35 5.10
N GLN A 210 -14.46 -11.71 4.85
CA GLN A 210 -14.37 -10.25 4.98
C GLN A 210 -15.16 -9.49 3.93
N PHE A 211 -15.21 -9.96 2.68
CA PHE A 211 -16.11 -9.37 1.67
C PHE A 211 -17.58 -9.46 2.09
N THR A 212 -17.97 -10.59 2.69
CA THR A 212 -19.32 -10.75 3.23
C THR A 212 -19.56 -9.77 4.39
N THR A 213 -18.60 -9.66 5.31
CA THR A 213 -18.66 -8.70 6.44
C THR A 213 -18.80 -7.26 5.96
N ALA A 214 -17.99 -6.84 4.98
CA ALA A 214 -18.06 -5.50 4.40
C ALA A 214 -19.44 -5.21 3.78
N LEU A 215 -20.02 -6.18 3.07
CA LEU A 215 -21.37 -6.07 2.53
C LEU A 215 -22.44 -6.00 3.63
N GLU A 216 -22.34 -6.84 4.67
CA GLU A 216 -23.25 -6.78 5.82
C GLU A 216 -23.18 -5.42 6.54
N MET A 217 -21.98 -4.86 6.66
CA MET A 217 -21.79 -3.55 7.26
C MET A 217 -22.39 -2.42 6.43
N THR A 218 -22.34 -2.55 5.10
CA THR A 218 -22.85 -1.54 4.16
C THR A 218 -24.37 -1.60 4.00
N LEU A 219 -24.94 -2.81 3.94
CA LEU A 219 -26.32 -3.03 3.47
C LEU A 219 -27.31 -3.38 4.58
N LEU A 220 -26.85 -3.81 5.75
CA LEU A 220 -27.72 -4.26 6.83
C LEU A 220 -27.68 -3.33 8.03
N ASP A 221 -28.86 -3.08 8.60
CA ASP A 221 -28.98 -2.43 9.89
C ASP A 221 -28.26 -3.24 10.98
N HIS A 222 -27.74 -2.55 11.99
CA HIS A 222 -26.92 -3.13 13.06
C HIS A 222 -27.60 -4.32 13.79
N HIS A 223 -28.93 -4.39 13.79
CA HIS A 223 -29.72 -5.45 14.43
C HIS A 223 -29.96 -6.69 13.54
N GLN A 224 -29.52 -6.65 12.28
CA GLN A 224 -29.64 -7.72 11.28
C GLN A 224 -28.28 -8.37 10.96
N ARG A 225 -27.17 -7.71 11.29
CA ARG A 225 -25.80 -8.26 11.14
C ARG A 225 -25.66 -9.59 11.89
N GLY A 226 -25.09 -10.61 11.23
CA GLY A 226 -24.92 -11.96 11.78
C GLY A 226 -26.14 -12.89 11.77
N LYS A 227 -27.35 -12.44 11.37
CA LYS A 227 -28.57 -13.29 11.34
C LYS A 227 -28.74 -14.17 10.10
N LYS A 228 -27.92 -13.98 9.06
CA LYS A 228 -27.92 -14.81 7.83
C LYS A 228 -26.65 -15.63 7.64
N ARG A 229 -26.00 -16.06 8.74
CA ARG A 229 -24.89 -17.03 8.71
C ARG A 229 -25.21 -18.28 7.87
N SER A 230 -26.47 -18.72 7.80
CA SER A 230 -26.86 -19.96 7.10
C SER A 230 -26.76 -19.91 5.57
N THR A 231 -26.95 -18.75 4.92
CA THR A 231 -26.84 -18.64 3.45
C THR A 231 -25.38 -18.49 3.02
N PHE A 232 -24.61 -17.68 3.75
CA PHE A 232 -23.19 -17.45 3.48
C PHE A 232 -22.28 -18.61 3.90
N GLN A 233 -22.64 -19.38 4.94
CA GLN A 233 -21.94 -20.63 5.28
C GLN A 233 -22.00 -21.65 4.13
N LYS A 234 -23.12 -21.70 3.40
CA LYS A 234 -23.27 -22.60 2.25
C LYS A 234 -22.35 -22.18 1.09
N SER A 235 -22.24 -20.88 0.82
CA SER A 235 -21.28 -20.33 -0.14
C SER A 235 -19.82 -20.54 0.28
N ARG A 236 -19.53 -20.45 1.58
CA ARG A 236 -18.20 -20.69 2.17
C ARG A 236 -17.76 -22.15 2.07
N SER A 237 -18.68 -23.10 2.26
CA SER A 237 -18.42 -24.52 2.03
C SER A 237 -18.08 -24.80 0.56
N ASN A 238 -18.83 -24.20 -0.37
CA ASN A 238 -18.58 -24.35 -1.80
C ASN A 238 -17.23 -23.72 -2.24
N ALA A 239 -16.85 -22.58 -1.67
CA ALA A 239 -15.55 -21.96 -1.95
C ALA A 239 -14.38 -22.82 -1.46
N ARG A 240 -14.51 -23.48 -0.29
CA ARG A 240 -13.51 -24.43 0.23
C ARG A 240 -13.39 -25.68 -0.64
N GLU A 241 -14.51 -26.23 -1.12
CA GLU A 241 -14.50 -27.36 -2.06
C GLU A 241 -13.84 -27.00 -3.41
N TYR A 242 -14.00 -25.75 -3.88
CA TYR A 242 -13.33 -25.27 -5.10
C TYR A 242 -11.82 -25.12 -4.93
N THR A 243 -11.34 -24.67 -3.77
CA THR A 243 -9.91 -24.56 -3.49
C THR A 243 -9.23 -25.92 -3.29
N ASP A 244 -9.92 -26.89 -2.70
CA ASP A 244 -9.37 -28.25 -2.53
C ASP A 244 -9.35 -29.04 -3.85
N SER A 245 -10.31 -28.79 -4.76
CA SER A 245 -10.38 -29.48 -6.06
C SER A 245 -9.43 -28.92 -7.13
N ASN A 246 -8.91 -27.70 -6.95
CA ASN A 246 -7.96 -27.05 -7.87
C ASN A 246 -6.54 -26.94 -7.31
N ARG A 247 -6.22 -27.63 -6.21
CA ARG A 247 -4.86 -27.75 -5.73
C ARG A 247 -4.07 -28.63 -6.72
N PRO A 248 -2.99 -28.15 -7.36
CA PRO A 248 -2.18 -29.03 -8.19
C PRO A 248 -1.64 -30.15 -7.29
N ASP A 249 -1.90 -31.41 -7.67
CA ASP A 249 -1.29 -32.57 -7.04
C ASP A 249 0.23 -32.41 -7.13
N VAL A 250 0.85 -32.05 -6.01
CA VAL A 250 2.28 -32.20 -5.84
C VAL A 250 2.51 -33.70 -5.71
N CYS A 251 2.61 -34.39 -6.84
CA CYS A 251 3.16 -35.73 -6.87
C CYS A 251 4.61 -35.63 -6.39
N GLU A 252 4.84 -36.03 -5.13
CA GLU A 252 6.13 -36.45 -4.62
C GLU A 252 6.68 -37.54 -5.56
N ASN A 253 7.58 -37.15 -6.46
CA ASN A 253 8.45 -38.10 -7.14
C ASN A 253 9.52 -38.57 -6.14
N GLU A 254 9.13 -39.47 -5.25
CA GLU A 254 10.10 -40.36 -4.60
C GLU A 254 10.45 -41.52 -5.55
N SER A 255 11.77 -41.71 -5.66
CA SER A 255 12.48 -42.92 -6.11
C SER A 255 12.65 -43.17 -7.62
N ILE A 256 13.91 -43.17 -8.08
CA ILE A 256 14.73 -44.38 -8.30
C ILE A 256 16.04 -43.94 -9.00
N LEU A 257 17.15 -43.99 -8.26
CA LEU A 257 18.48 -44.15 -8.83
C LEU A 257 18.68 -45.64 -9.13
N PRO A 258 19.15 -46.03 -10.32
CA PRO A 258 19.85 -47.29 -10.47
C PRO A 258 21.32 -47.07 -10.84
N SER A 259 22.16 -47.71 -10.03
CA SER A 259 23.52 -48.25 -10.30
C SER A 259 24.57 -47.33 -10.94
#